data_AF-A0A3R7KPP7-F1
#
_entry.id   AF-A0A3R7KPP7-F1
#
_cell.length_a   1.000
_cell.length_b   1.000
_cell.length_c   1.000
_cell.angle_alpha   90.00
_cell.angle_beta   90.00
_cell.angle_gamma   90.00
#
_symmetry.space_group_name_H-M   'P 1'
#
loop_
_entity.id
_entity.type
_entity.pdbx_description
1 polymer ?
#
loop_
_entity_poly.entity_id
_entity_poly.type
_entity_poly.pdbx_seq_one_letter_code
_entity_poly.pdbx_strand_id
1 'polypeptide(L)'
;MASMSDISIMDGTLGKLALAVSERSSTTKESWLLMLVGAGGGGLEKVPLVMAAYARGGLVRFGPIAEEATLADVAPTVLHWFGLSSAGEAQRVRGMCSTGVTVTSCETTTNWP
;
A
#
# COMPACT_ATOMS: atom_id res chain seq x y z
N MET A 1 -23.67 -10.87 -16.19
CA MET A 1 -23.80 -9.51 -15.62
C MET A 1 -23.66 -9.52 -14.08
N ALA A 2 -22.64 -10.19 -13.53
CA ALA A 2 -22.41 -10.24 -12.07
C ALA A 2 -21.07 -9.61 -11.63
N SER A 3 -20.10 -9.44 -12.55
CA SER A 3 -18.78 -8.91 -12.21
C SER A 3 -18.74 -7.41 -11.88
N MET A 4 -19.68 -6.61 -12.41
CA MET A 4 -19.79 -5.19 -12.05
C MET A 4 -20.29 -5.01 -10.60
N SER A 5 -21.06 -5.95 -10.06
CA SER A 5 -21.55 -5.92 -8.68
C SER A 5 -20.39 -6.04 -7.69
N ASP A 6 -19.57 -7.07 -7.85
CA ASP A 6 -18.56 -7.42 -6.84
C ASP A 6 -17.41 -6.43 -6.80
N ILE A 7 -16.98 -5.93 -7.97
CA ILE A 7 -15.96 -4.87 -8.05
C ILE A 7 -16.49 -3.56 -7.44
N SER A 8 -17.76 -3.20 -7.69
CA SER A 8 -18.35 -1.99 -7.12
C SER A 8 -18.50 -2.09 -5.59
N ILE A 9 -18.83 -3.27 -5.08
CA ILE A 9 -18.88 -3.52 -3.63
C ILE A 9 -17.48 -3.40 -3.02
N MET A 10 -16.47 -3.97 -3.68
CA MET A 10 -15.08 -3.87 -3.24
C MET A 10 -14.61 -2.40 -3.23
N ASP A 11 -14.85 -1.66 -4.30
CA ASP A 11 -14.52 -0.24 -4.41
C ASP A 11 -15.19 0.59 -3.31
N GLY A 12 -16.51 0.42 -3.11
CA GLY A 12 -17.24 1.09 -2.04
C GLY A 12 -16.75 0.72 -0.64
N THR A 13 -16.28 -0.51 -0.44
CA THR A 13 -15.67 -0.97 0.83
C THR A 13 -14.30 -0.34 1.04
N LEU A 14 -13.46 -0.30 0.01
CA LEU A 14 -12.15 0.36 0.04
C LEU A 14 -12.28 1.86 0.33
N GLY A 15 -13.24 2.53 -0.32
CA GLY A 15 -13.51 3.95 -0.08
C GLY A 15 -13.91 4.24 1.37
N LYS A 16 -14.77 3.42 1.96
CA LYS A 16 -15.17 3.54 3.37
C LYS A 16 -14.00 3.28 4.33
N LEU A 17 -13.17 2.27 4.05
CA LEU A 17 -11.97 1.97 4.85
C LEU A 17 -10.96 3.10 4.76
N ALA A 18 -10.69 3.61 3.56
CA ALA A 18 -9.81 4.74 3.32
C ALA A 18 -10.26 5.99 4.08
N LEU A 19 -11.57 6.28 4.08
CA LEU A 19 -12.14 7.40 4.82
C LEU A 19 -11.94 7.23 6.34
N ALA A 20 -12.32 6.07 6.89
CA ALA A 20 -12.20 5.79 8.31
C ALA A 20 -10.73 5.85 8.79
N VAL A 21 -9.80 5.32 7.99
CA VAL A 21 -8.37 5.36 8.27
C VAL A 21 -7.82 6.78 8.21
N SER A 22 -8.23 7.57 7.22
CA SER A 22 -7.83 8.98 7.10
C SER A 22 -8.26 9.79 8.33
N GLU A 23 -9.53 9.69 8.73
CA GLU A 23 -10.07 10.35 9.93
C GLU A 23 -9.39 9.89 11.21
N ARG A 24 -9.12 8.58 11.34
CA ARG A 24 -8.41 8.06 12.51
C ARG A 24 -6.96 8.56 12.57
N SER A 25 -6.27 8.61 11.43
CA SER A 25 -4.88 9.08 11.36
C SER A 25 -4.73 10.58 11.65
N SER A 26 -5.81 11.38 11.53
CA SER A 26 -5.80 12.82 11.86
C SER A 26 -6.07 13.09 13.33
N THR A 27 -6.83 12.22 13.99
CA THR A 27 -7.23 12.35 15.40
C THR A 27 -6.30 11.60 16.35
N THR A 28 -5.62 10.57 15.87
CA THR A 28 -4.66 9.77 16.62
C THR A 28 -3.24 9.98 16.08
N LYS A 29 -2.22 9.64 16.88
CA LYS A 29 -0.81 9.62 16.41
C LYS A 29 -0.47 8.35 15.62
N GLU A 30 -1.47 7.64 15.11
CA GLU A 30 -1.29 6.38 14.38
C GLU A 30 -1.09 6.63 12.89
N SER A 31 -0.17 5.86 12.30
CA SER A 31 0.01 5.77 10.85
C SER A 31 -0.58 4.45 10.37
N TRP A 32 -1.25 4.47 9.22
CA TRP A 32 -1.97 3.33 8.68
C TRP A 32 -1.50 2.98 7.27
N LEU A 33 -1.44 1.68 6.97
CA LEU A 33 -1.19 1.14 5.63
C LEU A 33 -2.39 0.28 5.22
N LEU A 34 -3.03 0.65 4.12
CA LEU A 34 -4.00 -0.15 3.40
C LEU A 34 -3.30 -0.78 2.19
N MET A 35 -3.31 -2.11 2.12
CA MET A 35 -2.72 -2.87 1.02
C MET A 35 -3.69 -3.97 0.59
N LEU A 36 -4.11 -3.91 -0.67
CA LEU A 36 -4.91 -4.94 -1.32
C LEU A 36 -4.05 -5.59 -2.40
N VAL A 37 -3.89 -6.91 -2.30
CA VAL A 37 -3.12 -7.70 -3.27
C VAL A 37 -4.01 -8.84 -3.77
N GLY A 38 -4.08 -9.00 -5.10
CA GLY A 38 -4.72 -10.17 -5.67
C GLY A 38 -3.97 -11.44 -5.27
N ALA A 39 -4.68 -12.48 -4.81
CA ALA A 39 -4.09 -13.70 -4.26
C ALA A 39 -3.26 -14.54 -5.25
N GLY A 40 -3.29 -14.20 -6.55
CA GLY A 40 -2.73 -15.03 -7.61
C GLY A 40 -3.54 -16.31 -7.82
N GLY A 41 -2.98 -17.24 -8.60
CA GLY A 41 -3.63 -18.51 -8.95
C GLY A 41 -4.39 -18.46 -10.28
N GLY A 42 -4.88 -19.63 -10.73
CA GLY A 42 -5.65 -19.76 -11.98
C GLY A 42 -4.85 -19.48 -13.27
N GLY A 43 -3.51 -19.52 -13.22
CA GLY A 43 -2.64 -19.22 -14.36
C GLY A 43 -2.42 -17.73 -14.63
N LEU A 44 -2.80 -16.85 -13.70
CA LEU A 44 -2.58 -15.41 -13.83
C LEU A 44 -1.11 -15.04 -13.58
N GLU A 45 -0.48 -14.42 -14.59
CA GLU A 45 0.90 -13.90 -14.50
C GLU A 45 0.99 -12.52 -13.81
N LYS A 46 -0.12 -11.77 -13.78
CA LYS A 46 -0.21 -10.43 -13.17
C LYS A 46 -1.44 -10.34 -12.28
N VAL A 47 -1.28 -9.68 -11.14
CA VAL A 47 -2.35 -9.46 -10.15
C VAL A 47 -2.43 -7.98 -9.77
N PRO A 48 -3.61 -7.47 -9.39
CA PRO A 48 -3.73 -6.09 -8.94
C PRO A 48 -3.02 -5.88 -7.60
N LEU A 49 -2.38 -4.73 -7.46
CA LEU A 49 -1.82 -4.19 -6.23
C LEU A 49 -2.38 -2.78 -6.03
N VAL A 50 -3.04 -2.56 -4.91
CA VAL A 50 -3.48 -1.23 -4.46
C VAL A 50 -2.84 -0.98 -3.10
N MET A 51 -2.13 0.13 -2.97
CA MET A 51 -1.51 0.56 -1.73
C MET A 51 -1.89 2.01 -1.43
N ALA A 52 -2.22 2.29 -0.18
CA ALA A 52 -2.42 3.64 0.33
C ALA A 52 -1.91 3.69 1.78
N ALA A 53 -1.10 4.69 2.11
CA ALA A 53 -0.69 4.93 3.49
C ALA A 53 -1.17 6.31 3.95
N TYR A 54 -1.57 6.38 5.21
CA TYR A 54 -2.14 7.58 5.83
C TYR A 54 -1.40 7.89 7.13
N ALA A 55 -1.04 9.15 7.31
CA ALA A 55 -0.45 9.63 8.55
C ALA A 55 -0.84 11.09 8.78
N ARG A 56 -1.22 11.43 10.01
CA ARG A 56 -1.62 12.80 10.39
C ARG A 56 -2.74 13.37 9.50
N GLY A 57 -3.65 12.51 9.04
CA GLY A 57 -4.75 12.89 8.13
C GLY A 57 -4.33 13.09 6.66
N GLY A 58 -3.06 12.89 6.32
CA GLY A 58 -2.55 13.03 4.96
C GLY A 58 -2.18 11.70 4.31
N LEU A 59 -2.22 11.67 2.98
CA LEU A 59 -1.70 10.57 2.18
C LEU A 59 -0.17 10.61 2.14
N VAL A 60 0.46 9.45 2.37
CA VAL A 60 1.90 9.25 2.22
C VAL A 60 2.17 8.86 0.77
N ARG A 61 3.11 9.55 0.11
CA ARG A 61 3.47 9.23 -1.27
C ARG A 61 4.46 8.08 -1.32
N PHE A 62 4.08 7.05 -2.08
CA PHE A 62 4.97 5.97 -2.46
C PHE A 62 5.85 6.36 -3.64
N GLY A 63 7.04 5.77 -3.68
CA GLY A 63 7.91 5.77 -4.86
C GLY A 63 7.40 4.79 -5.93
N PRO A 64 8.08 4.74 -7.08
CA PRO A 64 7.75 3.78 -8.13
C PRO A 64 7.88 2.34 -7.63
N ILE A 65 6.97 1.48 -8.07
CA ILE A 65 7.05 0.03 -7.89
C ILE A 65 7.61 -0.55 -9.18
N ALA A 66 8.71 -1.29 -9.08
CA ALA A 66 9.38 -1.87 -10.23
C ALA A 66 8.48 -2.92 -10.93
N GLU A 67 8.57 -3.03 -12.26
CA GLU A 67 7.71 -3.93 -13.04
C GLU A 67 7.92 -5.41 -12.70
N GLU A 68 9.12 -5.76 -12.24
CA GLU A 68 9.50 -7.09 -11.79
C GLU A 68 9.08 -7.41 -10.35
N ALA A 69 8.34 -6.53 -9.68
CA ALA A 69 7.83 -6.78 -8.34
C ALA A 69 6.91 -8.02 -8.31
N THR A 70 7.10 -8.87 -7.30
CA THR A 70 6.37 -10.14 -7.18
C THR A 70 5.55 -10.19 -5.89
N LEU A 71 4.62 -11.16 -5.82
CA LEU A 71 3.88 -11.46 -4.58
C LEU A 71 4.78 -11.73 -3.38
N ALA A 72 5.99 -12.25 -3.62
CA ALA A 72 6.94 -12.51 -2.54
C ALA A 72 7.45 -11.22 -1.87
N ASP A 73 7.34 -10.06 -2.51
CA ASP A 73 7.82 -8.76 -2.02
C ASP A 73 6.80 -8.06 -1.10
N VAL A 74 5.57 -8.59 -1.02
CA VAL A 74 4.50 -8.07 -0.16
C VAL A 74 4.89 -8.16 1.32
N ALA A 75 5.32 -9.33 1.78
CA ALA A 75 5.68 -9.55 3.18
C ALA A 75 6.85 -8.64 3.64
N PRO A 76 7.98 -8.55 2.91
CA PRO A 76 9.02 -7.58 3.22
C PRO A 76 8.54 -6.12 3.27
N THR A 77 7.65 -5.73 2.35
CA THR A 77 7.09 -4.35 2.31
C THR A 77 6.22 -4.06 3.54
N VAL A 78 5.40 -5.02 3.97
CA VAL A 78 4.61 -4.91 5.21
C VAL A 78 5.51 -4.86 6.44
N LEU A 79 6.51 -5.74 6.54
CA LEU A 79 7.47 -5.72 7.64
C LEU A 79 8.23 -4.39 7.72
N HIS A 80 8.61 -3.83 6.57
CA HIS A 80 9.24 -2.52 6.51
C HIS A 80 8.32 -1.43 7.06
N TRP A 81 7.04 -1.42 6.73
CA TRP A 81 6.09 -0.48 7.31
C TRP A 81 6.07 -0.54 8.84
N PHE A 82 6.14 -1.73 9.44
CA PHE A 82 6.22 -1.86 10.90
C PHE A 82 7.61 -1.63 11.49
N GLY A 83 8.62 -1.29 10.69
CA GLY A 83 10.00 -1.12 11.13
C GLY A 83 10.68 -2.44 11.52
N LEU A 84 10.18 -3.57 11.01
CA LEU A 84 10.64 -4.93 11.32
C LEU A 84 11.48 -5.57 10.21
N SER A 85 11.70 -4.87 9.09
CA SER A 85 12.50 -5.40 7.98
C SER A 85 13.98 -5.50 8.36
N SER A 86 14.61 -6.61 8.01
CA SER A 86 16.07 -6.74 8.12
C SER A 86 16.81 -5.98 7.01
N ALA A 87 18.09 -5.65 7.22
CA ALA A 87 18.90 -4.97 6.19
C ALA A 87 18.97 -5.74 4.86
N GLY A 88 18.92 -7.08 4.90
CA GLY A 88 18.90 -7.94 3.72
C GLY A 88 17.59 -7.89 2.92
N GLU A 89 16.49 -7.44 3.54
CA GLU A 89 15.18 -7.33 2.91
C GLU A 89 14.91 -5.95 2.32
N ALA A 90 15.78 -4.97 2.57
CA ALA A 90 15.63 -3.61 2.06
C ALA A 90 15.47 -3.55 0.53
N GLN A 91 16.15 -4.45 -0.20
CA GLN A 91 16.06 -4.56 -1.67
C GLN A 91 14.69 -5.08 -2.16
N ARG A 92 13.88 -5.64 -1.26
CA ARG A 92 12.57 -6.24 -1.56
C ARG A 92 11.40 -5.35 -1.14
N VAL A 93 11.69 -4.21 -0.50
CA VAL A 93 10.69 -3.22 -0.13
C VAL A 93 10.28 -2.44 -1.38
N ARG A 94 8.98 -2.41 -1.69
CA ARG A 94 8.46 -1.79 -2.93
C ARG A 94 7.75 -0.48 -2.64
N GLY A 95 8.16 0.58 -3.34
CA GLY A 95 7.52 1.89 -3.30
C GLY A 95 7.51 2.61 -1.95
N MET A 96 8.13 2.06 -0.91
CA MET A 96 8.04 2.56 0.47
C MET A 96 9.39 3.11 0.93
N CYS A 97 9.42 4.39 1.33
CA CYS A 97 10.61 5.05 1.90
C CYS A 97 10.46 5.35 3.40
N SER A 98 9.37 4.86 4.00
CA SER A 98 8.93 5.22 5.33
C SER A 98 8.49 4.02 6.15
N THR A 99 8.47 4.19 7.46
CA THR A 99 7.83 3.27 8.40
C THR A 99 6.60 3.94 9.01
N GLY A 100 5.69 3.17 9.60
CA GLY A 100 4.56 3.69 10.35
C GLY A 100 4.96 4.52 11.58
N VAL A 101 6.22 4.41 12.02
CA VAL A 101 6.82 5.24 13.08
C VAL A 101 7.42 6.52 12.50
N THR A 102 8.24 6.38 11.44
CA THR A 102 8.89 7.49 10.75
C THR A 102 8.30 7.64 9.36
N VAL A 103 7.26 8.46 9.27
CA VAL A 103 6.52 8.67 8.02
C VAL A 103 7.11 9.82 7.23
N THR A 104 7.64 9.49 6.05
CA THR A 104 8.14 10.43 5.06
C THR A 104 7.54 10.06 3.69
N SER A 105 7.24 11.07 2.89
CA SER A 105 6.96 10.81 1.48
C SER A 105 8.28 10.50 0.77
N CYS A 106 8.28 9.54 -0.15
CA CYS A 106 9.43 9.35 -1.03
C CYS A 106 9.71 10.65 -1.80
N GLU A 107 10.95 11.17 -1.77
CA GLU A 107 11.31 12.36 -2.52
C GLU A 107 11.29 12.06 -4.03
N THR A 108 10.65 12.95 -4.78
CA THR A 108 10.48 12.95 -6.25
C THR A 108 9.65 11.80 -6.87
N THR A 109 8.33 11.96 -6.85
CA THR A 109 7.48 11.56 -7.98
C THR A 109 6.86 12.81 -8.60
N THR A 110 7.69 13.65 -9.24
CA THR A 110 7.21 14.76 -10.08
C THR A 110 6.74 14.30 -11.47
N ASN A 111 6.85 13.00 -11.78
CA ASN A 111 6.35 12.41 -13.01
C ASN A 111 5.38 11.26 -12.69
N TRP A 112 4.23 11.60 -12.11
CA TRP A 112 3.01 10.82 -12.37
C TRP A 112 2.48 11.27 -13.75
N PRO A 113 2.06 10.36 -14.65
CA PRO A 113 1.27 10.77 -15.81
C PRO A 113 -0.06 11.42 -15.37
#